data_AF-A0A6G1WUZ8-F1
#
_entry.id   AF-A0A6G1WUZ8-F1
#
_cell.length_a   1.000
_cell.length_b   1.000
_cell.length_c   1.000
_cell.angle_alpha   90.00
_cell.angle_beta   90.00
_cell.angle_gamma   90.00
#
_symmetry.space_group_name_H-M   'P 1'
#
loop_
_entity.id
_entity.type
_entity.pdbx_description
1 polymer ?
#
loop_
_entity_poly.entity_id
_entity_poly.type
_entity_poly.pdbx_seq_one_letter_code
_entity_poly.pdbx_strand_id
1 'polypeptide(L)' 'MANRKYHTLVVIDGTPGCRWSPEFGDYDLETVKDERDDYLDRGWKRRELQIITTGDTQAEIDAAVAELNKDL' A
#
# COMPACT_ATOMS: atom_id res chain seq x y z
N MET A 1 -2.57 -24.73 1.81
CA MET A 1 -3.48 -23.73 1.23
C MET A 1 -2.73 -23.01 0.11
N ALA A 2 -3.38 -22.69 -1.02
CA ALA A 2 -2.77 -21.79 -1.99
C ALA A 2 -2.62 -20.42 -1.31
N ASN A 3 -1.39 -19.91 -1.20
CA ASN A 3 -1.11 -18.61 -0.59
C ASN A 3 -1.69 -17.54 -1.53
N ARG A 4 -2.97 -17.18 -1.32
CA ARG A 4 -3.64 -16.20 -2.16
C ARG A 4 -2.93 -14.87 -1.93
N LYS A 5 -2.49 -14.25 -3.01
CA LYS A 5 -1.84 -12.95 -2.94
C LYS A 5 -2.84 -11.93 -2.40
N TYR A 6 -2.38 -11.11 -1.45
CA TYR A 6 -3.12 -9.96 -0.95
C TYR A 6 -2.41 -8.70 -1.42
N HIS A 7 -3.19 -7.74 -1.90
CA HIS A 7 -2.70 -6.48 -2.41
C HIS A 7 -3.05 -5.39 -1.41
N THR A 8 -2.10 -4.51 -1.11
CA THR A 8 -2.30 -3.42 -0.14
C THR A 8 -1.83 -2.11 -0.76
N LEU A 9 -2.72 -1.13 -0.81
CA LEU A 9 -2.39 0.25 -1.07
C LEU A 9 -1.75 0.83 0.19
N VAL A 10 -0.51 1.28 0.07
CA VAL A 10 0.20 2.05 1.07
C VAL A 10 0.35 3.48 0.58
N VAL A 11 0.23 4.43 1.50
CA VAL A 11 0.35 5.86 1.22
C VAL A 11 1.42 6.48 2.10
N ILE A 12 2.01 7.56 1.62
CA ILE A 12 2.92 8.42 2.39
C ILE A 12 2.46 9.86 2.23
N ASP A 13 2.19 10.53 3.35
CA ASP A 13 2.03 11.98 3.35
C ASP A 13 3.38 12.58 2.93
N GLY A 14 3.47 13.23 1.77
CA GLY A 14 4.72 13.62 1.11
C GLY A 14 5.56 14.67 1.85
N THR A 15 5.30 14.87 3.14
CA THR A 15 6.05 15.70 4.08
C THR A 15 7.30 14.96 4.59
N PRO A 16 8.43 15.65 4.81
CA PRO A 16 9.65 15.00 5.28
C PRO A 16 9.48 14.31 6.63
N GLY A 17 9.88 13.04 6.73
CA GLY A 17 9.81 12.25 7.96
C GLY A 17 8.48 11.50 8.17
N CYS A 18 7.50 11.69 7.28
CA CYS A 18 6.32 10.84 7.25
C CYS A 18 6.67 9.43 6.74
N ARG A 19 5.89 8.44 7.18
CA ARG A 19 6.10 7.03 6.91
C ARG A 19 5.04 6.49 5.97
N TRP A 20 5.40 5.48 5.19
CA TRP A 20 4.44 4.64 4.49
C TRP A 20 3.50 3.97 5.51
N SER A 21 2.20 4.02 5.21
CA SER A 21 1.12 3.43 6.01
C SER A 21 0.15 2.66 5.10
N PRO A 22 -0.35 1.47 5.50
CA PRO A 22 -1.38 0.76 4.76
C PRO A 22 -2.75 1.47 4.93
N GLU A 23 -3.46 1.67 3.82
CA GLU A 23 -4.77 2.34 3.82
C GLU A 23 -5.92 1.43 3.36
N PHE A 24 -5.65 0.58 2.37
CA PHE A 24 -6.65 -0.31 1.78
C PHE A 24 -6.00 -1.62 1.32
N GLY A 25 -6.74 -2.73 1.38
CA GLY A 25 -6.26 -3.98 0.83
C GLY A 25 -7.39 -4.90 0.37
N ASP A 26 -7.11 -5.67 -0.67
CA ASP A 26 -8.03 -6.64 -1.25
C ASP A 26 -7.22 -7.77 -1.91
N TYR A 27 -7.87 -8.91 -2.13
CA TYR A 27 -7.30 -9.99 -2.92
C TYR A 27 -7.37 -9.73 -4.43
N ASP A 28 -8.24 -8.83 -4.88
CA ASP A 28 -8.33 -8.37 -6.26
C ASP A 28 -7.47 -7.11 -6.47
N LEU A 29 -6.52 -7.22 -7.39
CA LEU A 29 -5.64 -6.11 -7.73
C LEU A 29 -6.39 -4.95 -8.38
N GLU A 30 -7.47 -5.21 -9.13
CA GLU A 30 -8.24 -4.14 -9.78
C GLU A 30 -8.94 -3.27 -8.73
N THR A 31 -9.55 -3.86 -7.69
CA THR A 31 -10.13 -3.11 -6.56
C THR A 31 -9.11 -2.19 -5.89
N VAL A 32 -7.87 -2.65 -5.67
CA VAL A 32 -6.81 -1.82 -5.05
C VAL A 32 -6.32 -0.72 -6.01
N LYS A 33 -6.36 -0.95 -7.33
CA LYS A 33 -6.04 0.09 -8.32
C LYS A 33 -7.14 1.15 -8.41
N ASP A 34 -8.40 0.75 -8.33
CA ASP A 34 -9.54 1.68 -8.30
C ASP A 34 -9.42 2.60 -7.08
N GLU A 35 -9.14 2.04 -5.89
CA GLU A 35 -8.88 2.85 -4.69
C GLU A 35 -7.68 3.79 -4.87
N ARG A 36 -6.58 3.32 -5.47
CA ARG A 36 -5.42 4.17 -5.76
C ARG A 36 -5.81 5.32 -6.70
N ASP A 37 -6.63 5.05 -7.71
CA ASP A 37 -7.04 6.05 -8.69
C ASP A 37 -7.99 7.08 -8.04
N ASP A 38 -8.83 6.68 -7.08
CA ASP A 38 -9.59 7.61 -6.24
C ASP A 38 -8.69 8.55 -5.42
N TYR A 39 -7.57 8.06 -4.86
CA TYR A 39 -6.58 8.92 -4.20
C TYR A 39 -5.95 9.91 -5.18
N LEU A 40 -5.62 9.47 -6.41
CA LEU A 40 -5.07 10.33 -7.45
C LEU A 40 -6.06 11.44 -7.85
N ASP A 41 -7.34 11.11 -8.02
CA ASP A 41 -8.41 12.07 -8.33
C ASP A 41 -8.63 13.08 -7.18
N ARG A 42 -8.35 12.68 -5.94
CA ARG A 42 -8.34 13.56 -4.76
C ARG A 42 -7.09 14.45 -4.65
N GLY A 43 -6.15 14.33 -5.59
CA GLY A 43 -4.96 15.19 -5.69
C GLY A 43 -3.69 14.63 -5.04
N TRP A 44 -3.70 13.36 -4.59
CA TRP A 44 -2.47 12.69 -4.16
C TRP A 44 -1.54 12.48 -5.35
N LYS A 45 -0.23 12.51 -5.10
CA LYS A 45 0.76 12.29 -6.16
C LYS A 45 1.01 10.80 -6.32
N ARG A 46 1.29 10.36 -7.54
CA ARG A 46 1.68 8.96 -7.82
C ARG A 46 2.87 8.46 -6.99
N ARG A 47 3.79 9.35 -6.58
CA ARG A 47 4.93 9.01 -5.73
C ARG A 47 4.57 8.83 -4.25
N GLU A 48 3.38 9.27 -3.86
CA GLU A 48 2.85 9.20 -2.49
C GLU A 48 1.98 7.94 -2.30
N LEU A 49 1.83 7.12 -3.35
CA LEU A 49 0.98 5.93 -3.37
C LEU A 49 1.78 4.75 -3.92
N GLN A 50 1.69 3.59 -3.28
CA GLN A 50 2.32 2.36 -3.76
C GLN A 50 1.44 1.17 -3.45
N ILE A 51 1.40 0.18 -4.34
CA ILE A 51 0.71 -1.08 -4.10
C ILE A 51 1.76 -2.14 -3.81
N ILE A 52 1.70 -2.76 -2.64
CA ILE A 52 2.51 -3.92 -2.28
C ILE A 52 1.68 -5.20 -2.40
N THR A 53 2.36 -6.33 -2.60
CA THR A 53 1.72 -7.65 -2.67
C THR A 53 2.38 -8.58 -1.67
N THR A 54 1.60 -9.13 -0.75
CA THR A 54 2.04 -9.95 0.38
C THR A 54 1.13 -11.16 0.55
N GLY A 55 1.31 -11.92 1.64
CA GLY A 55 0.19 -12.69 2.22
C GLY A 55 -0.84 -11.78 2.88
N ASP A 56 -1.94 -12.37 3.36
CA ASP A 56 -3.09 -11.65 3.92
C ASP A 56 -3.03 -11.48 5.44
N THR A 57 -1.92 -11.87 6.07
CA THR A 57 -1.74 -11.63 7.50
C THR A 57 -1.22 -10.22 7.76
N GLN A 58 -1.70 -9.60 8.85
CA GLN A 58 -1.22 -8.28 9.26
C GLN A 58 0.30 -8.26 9.45
N ALA A 59 0.89 -9.34 9.97
CA ALA A 59 2.33 -9.44 10.19
C ALA A 59 3.14 -9.38 8.88
N GLU A 60 2.64 -9.99 7.80
CA GLU A 60 3.30 -9.93 6.48
C GLU A 60 3.18 -8.53 5.86
N ILE A 61 2.03 -7.88 6.01
CA ILE A 61 1.80 -6.50 5.55
C ILE A 61 2.71 -5.54 6.32
N ASP A 62 2.73 -5.62 7.65
CA ASP A 62 3.55 -4.78 8.51
C ASP A 62 5.05 -4.95 8.22
N ALA A 63 5.50 -6.19 7.96
CA ALA A 63 6.88 -6.44 7.57
C ALA A 63 7.24 -5.77 6.24
N ALA A 64 6.36 -5.87 5.23
CA ALA A 64 6.59 -5.22 3.94
C ALA A 64 6.56 -3.68 4.04
N VAL A 65 5.65 -3.12 4.83
CA VAL A 65 5.60 -1.67 5.11
C VAL A 65 6.84 -1.21 5.87
N ALA A 66 7.34 -2.02 6.81
CA ALA A 66 8.57 -1.72 7.54
C ALA A 66 9.78 -1.68 6.60
N GLU A 67 9.88 -2.59 5.62
CA GLU A 67 10.94 -2.53 4.61
C GLU A 67 10.87 -1.24 3.78
N LEU A 68 9.69 -0.83 3.31
CA LEU A 68 9.53 0.44 2.59
C LEU A 68 9.99 1.66 3.39
N ASN A 69 9.79 1.63 4.70
CA ASN A 69 10.15 2.72 5.59
C ASN A 69 11.65 2.76 5.96
N LYS A 70 12.44 1.73 5.62
CA LYS A 70 13.90 1.76 5.82
C LYS A 70 14.63 2.66 4.83
N ASP A 71 14.03 2.87 3.66
CA ASP A 71 14.60 3.64 2.56
C ASP A 71 14.22 5.14 2.60
N LEU A 72 13.58 5.60 3.68
CA LEU A 72 13.13 7.00 3.89
C LEU A 72 14.19 7.89 4.56
#